data_AF-A0A345Y7A9-F1
#
_entry.id   AF-A0A345Y7A9-F1
#
_cell.length_a   1.000
_cell.length_b   1.000
_cell.length_c   1.000
_cell.angle_alpha   90.00
_cell.angle_beta   90.00
_cell.angle_gamma   90.00
#
_symmetry.space_group_name_H-M   'P 1'
#
loop_
_entity.id
_entity.type
_entity.pdbx_description
1 polymer ?
#
loop_
_entity_poly.entity_id
_entity_poly.type
_entity_poly.pdbx_seq_one_letter_code
_entity_poly.pdbx_strand_id
1 'polypeptide(L)'
;MKKHRKGHDHHKWRIEARAARTLVEHLNRHEHPPRYQLGPHREAPDYSLRVMTALFAWHFVGLEVTHLYASEQAAAKLNGSVPPPDRGQPAPSRDERLARLDQSIADKNAKYAAYALKPCWLLICNADAGISGAMWRDYLAGRNFSDSPYAKIWLIADGRHLINIK
;
A
#
# COMPACT_ATOMS: atom_id res chain seq x y z
N MET A 1 -21.54 13.33 23.70
CA MET A 1 -20.58 13.55 22.58
C MET A 1 -19.97 12.22 22.16
N LYS A 2 -19.60 12.06 20.87
CA LYS A 2 -18.92 10.92 20.21
C LYS A 2 -19.82 9.84 19.57
N LYS A 3 -20.39 10.14 18.41
CA LYS A 3 -20.89 9.17 17.41
C LYS A 3 -20.42 9.52 15.98
N HIS A 4 -19.11 9.72 15.75
CA HIS A 4 -18.59 10.00 14.40
C HIS A 4 -17.19 9.39 14.13
N ARG A 5 -16.91 8.17 14.61
CA ARG A 5 -15.66 7.44 14.26
C ARG A 5 -15.87 6.28 13.28
N LYS A 6 -17.05 5.64 13.26
CA LYS A 6 -17.29 4.42 12.45
C LYS A 6 -17.28 4.61 10.93
N GLY A 7 -17.57 5.81 10.40
CA GLY A 7 -17.63 6.04 8.95
C GLY A 7 -16.26 6.28 8.30
N HIS A 8 -15.27 6.71 9.08
CA HIS A 8 -14.02 7.30 8.60
C HIS A 8 -12.98 6.22 8.28
N ASP A 9 -12.83 5.25 9.19
CA ASP A 9 -11.99 4.05 8.98
C ASP A 9 -12.48 3.23 7.77
N HIS A 10 -13.78 3.28 7.50
CA HIS A 10 -14.40 2.49 6.43
C HIS A 10 -14.02 2.97 5.03
N HIS A 11 -13.72 4.26 4.83
CA HIS A 11 -13.34 4.76 3.49
C HIS A 11 -11.91 4.34 3.12
N LYS A 12 -10.95 4.57 4.02
CA LYS A 12 -9.56 4.10 3.88
C LYS A 12 -9.50 2.60 3.65
N TRP A 13 -10.17 1.84 4.51
CA TRP A 13 -10.25 0.40 4.41
C TRP A 13 -10.81 -0.08 3.07
N ARG A 14 -11.81 0.61 2.50
CA ARG A 14 -12.34 0.27 1.18
C ARG A 14 -11.33 0.48 0.05
N ILE A 15 -10.51 1.53 0.13
CA ILE A 15 -9.46 1.80 -0.86
C ILE A 15 -8.36 0.73 -0.75
N GLU A 16 -7.90 0.43 0.47
CA GLU A 16 -6.88 -0.58 0.72
C GLU A 16 -7.36 -1.98 0.31
N ALA A 17 -8.59 -2.35 0.67
CA ALA A 17 -9.18 -3.62 0.29
C ALA A 17 -9.32 -3.73 -1.24
N ARG A 18 -9.64 -2.62 -1.93
CA ARG A 18 -9.68 -2.59 -3.39
C ARG A 18 -8.29 -2.80 -3.98
N ALA A 19 -7.27 -2.12 -3.47
CA ALA A 19 -5.90 -2.27 -3.95
C ALA A 19 -5.38 -3.71 -3.73
N ALA A 20 -5.62 -4.29 -2.55
CA ALA A 20 -5.26 -5.67 -2.25
C ALA A 20 -5.96 -6.68 -3.17
N ARG A 21 -7.26 -6.45 -3.50
CA ARG A 21 -7.98 -7.27 -4.49
C ARG A 21 -7.36 -7.15 -5.88
N THR A 22 -7.03 -5.94 -6.32
CA THR A 22 -6.38 -5.71 -7.61
C THR A 22 -5.03 -6.43 -7.70
N LEU A 23 -4.25 -6.45 -6.62
CA LEU A 23 -3.02 -7.24 -6.54
C LEU A 23 -3.30 -8.74 -6.73
N VAL A 24 -4.27 -9.29 -5.99
CA VAL A 24 -4.64 -10.70 -6.12
C VAL A 24 -5.14 -11.05 -7.52
N GLU A 25 -5.95 -10.19 -8.13
CA GLU A 25 -6.42 -10.37 -9.51
C GLU A 25 -5.28 -10.37 -10.52
N HIS A 26 -4.30 -9.48 -10.36
CA HIS A 26 -3.11 -9.44 -11.21
C HIS A 26 -2.26 -10.70 -11.05
N LEU A 27 -1.95 -11.10 -9.82
CA LEU A 27 -1.16 -12.30 -9.55
C LEU A 27 -1.85 -13.55 -10.11
N ASN A 28 -3.16 -13.70 -9.89
CA ASN A 28 -3.92 -14.81 -10.45
C ASN A 28 -4.11 -14.77 -11.97
N ARG A 29 -3.76 -13.66 -12.64
CA ARG A 29 -3.80 -13.58 -14.11
C ARG A 29 -2.43 -13.90 -14.72
N HIS A 30 -1.35 -13.54 -14.02
CA HIS A 30 -0.01 -13.51 -14.60
C HIS A 30 0.99 -14.46 -13.91
N GLU A 31 0.79 -14.82 -12.65
CA GLU A 31 1.60 -15.78 -11.91
C GLU A 31 0.84 -17.11 -11.80
N HIS A 32 1.21 -18.10 -12.62
CA HIS A 32 0.62 -19.44 -12.58
C HIS A 32 1.69 -20.53 -12.67
N PRO A 33 1.62 -21.56 -11.79
CA PRO A 33 1.10 -21.56 -10.41
C PRO A 33 2.02 -20.73 -9.48
N PRO A 34 1.52 -20.01 -8.44
CA PRO A 34 0.43 -20.38 -7.51
C PRO A 34 -0.89 -19.58 -7.63
N ARG A 35 -1.96 -20.01 -6.90
CA ARG A 35 -3.23 -19.26 -6.78
C ARG A 35 -3.29 -18.44 -5.49
N TYR A 36 -3.74 -17.19 -5.59
CA TYR A 36 -3.76 -16.21 -4.50
C TYR A 36 -5.20 -15.86 -4.08
N GLN A 37 -5.42 -15.66 -2.78
CA GLN A 37 -6.69 -15.16 -2.23
C GLN A 37 -6.42 -14.19 -1.09
N LEU A 38 -7.33 -13.23 -0.87
CA LEU A 38 -7.29 -12.43 0.36
C LEU A 38 -7.73 -13.30 1.55
N GLY A 39 -6.87 -13.37 2.55
CA GLY A 39 -7.16 -13.93 3.86
C GLY A 39 -7.92 -12.94 4.75
N PRO A 40 -8.22 -13.34 6.00
CA PRO A 40 -8.91 -12.48 6.94
C PRO A 40 -8.10 -11.22 7.23
N HIS A 41 -8.77 -10.07 7.26
CA HIS A 41 -8.17 -8.81 7.69
C HIS A 41 -7.71 -8.91 9.15
N ARG A 42 -6.51 -8.41 9.44
CA ARG A 42 -5.91 -8.40 10.78
C ARG A 42 -5.41 -6.98 11.07
N GLU A 43 -5.17 -6.70 12.35
CA GLU A 43 -4.55 -5.42 12.77
C GLU A 43 -3.07 -5.33 12.31
N ALA A 44 -2.43 -6.49 12.18
CA ALA A 44 -1.08 -6.65 11.65
C ALA A 44 -0.87 -8.08 11.11
N PRO A 45 -0.31 -8.27 9.91
CA PRO A 45 -0.18 -7.27 8.83
C PRO A 45 -1.55 -6.75 8.37
N ASP A 46 -1.59 -5.62 7.63
CA ASP A 46 -2.85 -4.98 7.21
C ASP A 46 -3.78 -5.99 6.48
N TYR A 47 -3.20 -6.83 5.63
CA TYR A 47 -3.86 -7.99 5.02
C TYR A 47 -2.98 -9.23 5.09
N SER A 48 -3.60 -10.40 4.94
CA SER A 48 -2.90 -11.65 4.69
C SER A 48 -3.30 -12.16 3.31
N LEU A 49 -2.34 -12.62 2.52
CA LEU A 49 -2.55 -13.34 1.28
C LEU A 49 -2.47 -14.84 1.57
N ARG A 50 -3.48 -15.59 1.15
CA ARG A 50 -3.46 -17.06 1.10
C ARG A 50 -2.91 -17.46 -0.25
N VAL A 51 -1.85 -18.26 -0.26
CA VAL A 51 -1.17 -18.74 -1.46
C VAL A 51 -1.31 -20.26 -1.52
N MET A 52 -1.93 -20.79 -2.57
CA MET A 52 -1.99 -22.22 -2.84
C MET A 52 -0.87 -22.57 -3.82
N THR A 53 0.12 -23.29 -3.32
CA THR A 53 1.24 -23.78 -4.13
C THR A 53 0.88 -25.08 -4.85
N ALA A 54 1.73 -25.52 -5.77
CA ALA A 54 1.54 -26.77 -6.52
C ALA A 54 1.42 -28.02 -5.63
N LEU A 55 1.86 -27.95 -4.37
CA LEU A 55 1.75 -29.02 -3.38
C LEU A 55 0.40 -29.02 -2.64
N PHE A 56 -0.59 -28.24 -3.10
CA PHE A 56 -1.91 -28.09 -2.48
C PHE A 56 -1.89 -27.64 -1.01
N ALA A 57 -0.77 -27.08 -0.55
CA ALA A 57 -0.64 -26.49 0.76
C ALA A 57 -0.96 -24.99 0.70
N TRP A 58 -1.78 -24.53 1.65
CA TRP A 58 -2.03 -23.11 1.85
C TRP A 58 -0.94 -22.50 2.72
N HIS A 59 -0.26 -21.48 2.20
CA HIS A 59 0.66 -20.65 2.95
C HIS A 59 0.11 -19.23 3.09
N PHE A 60 0.54 -18.54 4.14
CA PHE A 60 0.16 -17.17 4.38
C PHE A 60 1.34 -16.23 4.15
N VAL A 61 1.09 -15.17 3.40
CA VAL A 61 2.04 -14.07 3.17
C VAL A 61 1.41 -12.81 3.73
N GLY A 62 2.13 -12.06 4.55
CA GLY A 62 1.64 -10.77 5.03
C GLY A 62 1.62 -9.74 3.91
N LEU A 63 0.69 -8.79 3.94
CA LEU A 63 0.62 -7.68 2.99
C LEU A 63 0.40 -6.37 3.74
N GLU A 64 1.39 -5.48 3.67
CA GLU A 64 1.27 -4.10 4.11
C GLU A 64 0.82 -3.20 2.97
N VAL A 65 -0.10 -2.29 3.27
CA VAL A 65 -0.54 -1.28 2.29
C VAL A 65 -0.08 0.09 2.77
N THR A 66 0.56 0.84 1.88
CA THR A 66 0.94 2.24 2.09
C THR A 66 0.41 3.09 0.94
N HIS A 67 0.21 4.39 1.15
CA HIS A 67 -0.41 5.28 0.16
C HIS A 67 0.51 6.44 -0.18
N LEU A 68 0.53 6.81 -1.45
CA LEU A 68 1.13 8.04 -1.96
C LEU A 68 0.05 9.11 -2.00
N TYR A 69 0.25 10.21 -1.29
CA TYR A 69 -0.74 11.27 -1.21
C TYR A 69 -0.34 12.47 -2.06
N ALA A 70 -1.30 13.02 -2.81
CA ALA A 70 -1.12 14.28 -3.54
C ALA A 70 -0.87 15.49 -2.62
N SER A 71 -1.40 15.45 -1.40
CA SER A 71 -1.30 16.54 -0.42
C SER A 71 -1.60 16.04 1.00
N GLU A 72 -1.29 16.87 2.01
CA GLU A 72 -1.72 16.61 3.40
C GLU A 72 -3.24 16.57 3.50
N GLN A 73 -3.92 17.38 2.68
CA GLN A 73 -5.37 17.36 2.60
C GLN A 73 -5.89 16.03 2.04
N ALA A 74 -5.25 15.46 1.03
CA ALA A 74 -5.59 14.15 0.48
C ALA A 74 -5.31 13.04 1.50
N ALA A 75 -4.18 13.13 2.21
CA ALA A 75 -3.86 12.22 3.32
C ALA A 75 -4.90 12.31 4.44
N ALA A 76 -5.26 13.52 4.86
CA ALA A 76 -6.27 13.75 5.89
C ALA A 76 -7.64 13.25 5.44
N LYS A 77 -8.09 13.55 4.21
CA LYS A 77 -9.34 13.04 3.63
C LYS A 77 -9.38 11.51 3.61
N LEU A 78 -8.30 10.88 3.18
CA LEU A 78 -8.21 9.41 3.13
C LEU A 78 -8.19 8.80 4.54
N ASN A 79 -7.48 9.42 5.49
CA ASN A 79 -7.47 9.05 6.90
C ASN A 79 -8.74 9.51 7.66
N GLY A 80 -9.76 10.03 6.96
CA GLY A 80 -11.03 10.44 7.54
C GLY A 80 -10.93 11.60 8.54
N SER A 81 -9.89 12.42 8.43
CA SER A 81 -9.79 13.70 9.10
C SER A 81 -10.39 14.79 8.20
N VAL A 82 -11.05 15.79 8.78
CA VAL A 82 -11.40 17.03 8.07
C VAL A 82 -10.18 17.95 8.23
N PRO A 83 -9.27 18.03 7.25
CA PRO A 83 -8.22 19.01 7.31
C PRO A 83 -8.86 20.42 7.31
N PRO A 84 -8.28 21.40 8.01
CA PRO A 84 -8.70 22.78 7.82
C PRO A 84 -8.64 23.12 6.31
N PRO A 85 -9.58 23.94 5.79
CA PRO A 85 -9.53 24.35 4.39
C PRO A 85 -8.18 25.00 4.12
N ASP A 86 -7.54 24.62 3.01
CA ASP A 86 -6.27 25.19 2.56
C ASP A 86 -6.42 26.70 2.39
N ARG A 87 -6.15 27.46 3.45
CA ARG A 87 -6.04 28.92 3.36
C ARG A 87 -4.69 29.24 2.72
N GLY A 88 -4.59 29.02 1.42
CA GLY A 88 -3.45 29.45 0.60
C GLY A 88 -2.13 28.73 0.86
N GLN A 89 -2.13 27.52 1.43
CA GLN A 89 -0.90 26.74 1.49
C GLN A 89 -0.55 26.23 0.09
N PRO A 90 0.70 26.39 -0.37
CA PRO A 90 1.13 25.85 -1.65
C PRO A 90 1.00 24.33 -1.64
N ALA A 91 0.62 23.75 -2.78
CA ALA A 91 0.67 22.30 -2.94
C ALA A 91 2.11 21.81 -2.64
N PRO A 92 2.28 20.69 -1.93
CA PRO A 92 3.61 20.19 -1.60
C PRO A 92 4.40 19.99 -2.89
N SER A 93 5.66 20.43 -2.85
CA SER A 93 6.64 20.21 -3.90
C SER A 93 6.83 18.72 -4.16
N ARG A 94 7.40 18.39 -5.32
CA ARG A 94 7.74 17.00 -5.66
C ARG A 94 8.59 16.37 -4.56
N ASP A 95 9.64 17.06 -4.12
CA ASP A 95 10.60 16.53 -3.14
C ASP A 95 9.95 16.25 -1.78
N GLU A 96 9.03 17.12 -1.33
CA GLU A 96 8.27 16.88 -0.10
C GLU A 96 7.37 15.64 -0.20
N ARG A 97 6.77 15.40 -1.37
CA ARG A 97 5.97 14.18 -1.60
C ARG A 97 6.84 12.93 -1.59
N LEU A 98 8.03 13.00 -2.18
CA LEU A 98 9.01 11.91 -2.16
C LEU A 98 9.47 11.60 -0.73
N ALA A 99 9.80 12.62 0.06
CA ALA A 99 10.21 12.46 1.46
C ALA A 99 9.12 11.83 2.34
N ARG A 100 7.85 12.19 2.11
CA ARG A 100 6.70 11.57 2.83
C ARG A 100 6.53 10.09 2.51
N LEU A 101 6.74 9.71 1.26
CA LEU A 101 6.74 8.30 0.88
C LEU A 101 7.87 7.54 1.59
N ASP A 102 9.07 8.10 1.58
CA ASP A 102 10.23 7.50 2.24
C ASP A 102 9.96 7.26 3.73
N GLN A 103 9.37 8.25 4.41
CA GLN A 103 8.96 8.10 5.81
C GLN A 103 7.91 7.00 5.97
N SER A 104 6.88 6.97 5.12
CA SER A 104 5.81 5.96 5.21
C SER A 104 6.34 4.54 4.98
N ILE A 105 7.31 4.37 4.08
CA ILE A 105 8.00 3.08 3.87
C ILE A 105 8.85 2.73 5.09
N ALA A 106 9.59 3.69 5.66
CA ALA A 106 10.40 3.48 6.85
C ALA A 106 9.54 3.05 8.06
N ASP A 107 8.38 3.68 8.27
CA ASP A 107 7.44 3.33 9.34
C ASP A 107 6.94 1.89 9.18
N LYS A 108 6.62 1.50 7.94
CA LYS A 108 6.21 0.12 7.62
C LYS A 108 7.36 -0.87 7.83
N ASN A 109 8.57 -0.55 7.38
CA ASN A 109 9.78 -1.36 7.62
C ASN A 109 10.01 -1.57 9.14
N ALA A 110 9.87 -0.52 9.95
CA ALA A 110 10.00 -0.61 11.40
C ALA A 110 8.92 -1.52 12.01
N LYS A 111 7.68 -1.45 11.51
CA LYS A 111 6.57 -2.32 11.94
C LYS A 111 6.81 -3.80 11.60
N TYR A 112 7.50 -4.11 10.50
CA TYR A 112 7.73 -5.51 10.07
C TYR A 112 8.38 -6.40 11.13
N ALA A 113 9.29 -5.85 11.96
CA ALA A 113 9.94 -6.61 13.03
C ALA A 113 8.93 -7.24 14.01
N ALA A 114 7.73 -6.67 14.13
CA ALA A 114 6.66 -7.17 14.99
C ALA A 114 5.85 -8.34 14.39
N TYR A 115 6.11 -8.77 13.15
CA TYR A 115 5.27 -9.76 12.47
C TYR A 115 5.70 -11.20 12.71
N ALA A 116 4.74 -12.00 13.16
CA ALA A 116 4.88 -13.46 13.26
C ALA A 116 4.81 -14.16 11.88
N LEU A 117 4.17 -13.54 10.88
CA LEU A 117 4.02 -14.09 9.53
C LEU A 117 5.16 -13.62 8.63
N LYS A 118 5.98 -14.56 8.15
CA LYS A 118 7.02 -14.33 7.14
C LYS A 118 6.82 -15.32 5.98
N PRO A 119 6.90 -14.90 4.71
CA PRO A 119 7.29 -13.57 4.21
C PRO A 119 6.15 -12.52 4.25
N CYS A 120 6.51 -11.23 4.16
CA CYS A 120 5.57 -10.11 4.03
C CYS A 120 5.93 -9.27 2.80
N TRP A 121 4.92 -8.75 2.11
CA TRP A 121 5.02 -7.89 0.93
C TRP A 121 4.51 -6.48 1.24
N LEU A 122 4.97 -5.51 0.46
CA LEU A 122 4.49 -4.13 0.52
C LEU A 122 3.75 -3.78 -0.77
N LEU A 123 2.56 -3.18 -0.64
CA LEU A 123 1.79 -2.60 -1.73
C LEU A 123 1.69 -1.09 -1.55
N ILE A 124 2.21 -0.35 -2.52
CA ILE A 124 2.21 1.11 -2.55
C ILE A 124 1.07 1.57 -3.46
N CYS A 125 0.08 2.24 -2.88
CA CYS A 125 -1.07 2.80 -3.57
C CYS A 125 -0.81 4.20 -4.06
N ASN A 126 -0.71 4.41 -5.38
CA ASN A 126 -0.67 5.75 -5.93
C ASN A 126 -2.06 6.42 -5.82
N ALA A 127 -2.20 7.34 -4.88
CA ALA A 127 -3.34 8.24 -4.79
C ALA A 127 -2.95 9.69 -5.18
N ASP A 128 -1.77 9.89 -5.78
CA ASP A 128 -1.33 11.18 -6.30
C ASP A 128 -1.60 11.30 -7.81
N ALA A 129 -2.58 12.13 -8.17
CA ALA A 129 -2.91 12.43 -9.57
C ALA A 129 -1.86 13.34 -10.26
N GLY A 130 -1.00 14.02 -9.49
CA GLY A 130 0.02 14.94 -10.01
C GLY A 130 1.31 14.27 -10.47
N ILE A 131 1.52 12.99 -10.16
CA ILE A 131 2.68 12.21 -10.59
C ILE A 131 2.20 10.91 -11.22
N SER A 132 2.61 10.68 -12.47
CA SER A 132 2.18 9.49 -13.21
C SER A 132 2.76 8.21 -12.63
N GLY A 133 2.10 7.09 -12.91
CA GLY A 133 2.57 5.76 -12.52
C GLY A 133 4.00 5.44 -12.96
N ALA A 134 4.36 5.82 -14.19
CA ALA A 134 5.70 5.58 -14.74
C ALA A 134 6.75 6.39 -13.98
N MET A 135 6.46 7.66 -13.64
CA MET A 135 7.37 8.48 -12.84
C MET A 135 7.61 7.90 -11.45
N TRP A 136 6.54 7.38 -10.80
CA TRP A 136 6.69 6.71 -9.52
C TRP A 136 7.50 5.42 -9.61
N ARG A 137 7.26 4.61 -10.64
CA ARG A 137 8.06 3.41 -10.90
C ARG A 137 9.53 3.78 -11.06
N ASP A 138 9.85 4.76 -11.89
CA ASP A 138 11.23 5.11 -12.19
C ASP A 138 11.94 5.70 -10.95
N TYR A 139 11.23 6.52 -10.15
CA TYR A 139 11.73 6.97 -8.85
C TYR A 139 12.04 5.80 -7.92
N LEU A 140 11.10 4.86 -7.77
CA LEU A 140 11.26 3.71 -6.87
C LEU A 140 12.32 2.74 -7.37
N ALA A 141 12.41 2.49 -8.68
CA ALA A 141 13.42 1.59 -9.26
C ALA A 141 14.86 2.10 -9.03
N GLY A 142 15.05 3.43 -8.93
CA GLY A 142 16.34 4.04 -8.58
C GLY A 142 16.69 3.96 -7.09
N ARG A 143 15.80 3.42 -6.24
CA ARG A 143 16.01 3.32 -4.79
C ARG A 143 16.64 1.97 -4.44
N ASN A 144 17.56 2.00 -3.48
CA ASN A 144 18.09 0.76 -2.93
C ASN A 144 17.11 0.16 -1.90
N PHE A 145 16.44 -0.93 -2.26
CA PHE A 145 15.59 -1.71 -1.36
C PHE A 145 16.30 -2.93 -0.76
N SER A 146 17.64 -3.01 -0.83
CA SER A 146 18.43 -4.11 -0.21
C SER A 146 18.08 -4.28 1.26
N ASP A 147 17.89 -3.17 1.96
CA ASP A 147 17.67 -3.14 3.41
C ASP A 147 16.18 -3.27 3.77
N SER A 148 15.29 -3.32 2.76
CA SER A 148 13.88 -3.53 3.00
C SER A 148 13.61 -4.98 3.43
N PRO A 149 12.91 -5.19 4.57
CA PRO A 149 12.58 -6.53 5.05
C PRO A 149 11.46 -7.21 4.24
N TYR A 150 10.86 -6.50 3.28
CA TYR A 150 9.81 -7.05 2.44
C TYR A 150 10.38 -7.94 1.33
N ALA A 151 9.73 -9.09 1.14
CA ALA A 151 10.13 -10.08 0.14
C ALA A 151 9.73 -9.67 -1.28
N LYS A 152 8.64 -8.90 -1.43
CA LYS A 152 8.25 -8.24 -2.68
C LYS A 152 7.70 -6.85 -2.41
N ILE A 153 7.86 -5.93 -3.36
CA ILE A 153 7.30 -4.58 -3.31
C ILE A 153 6.55 -4.28 -4.61
N TRP A 154 5.29 -3.89 -4.50
CA TRP A 154 4.42 -3.59 -5.64
C TRP A 154 3.95 -2.14 -5.61
N LEU A 155 3.85 -1.51 -6.78
CA LEU A 155 3.22 -0.20 -6.96
C LEU A 155 1.92 -0.37 -7.76
N ILE A 156 0.82 0.21 -7.27
CA ILE A 156 -0.40 0.39 -8.04
C ILE A 156 -0.53 1.85 -8.48
N ALA A 157 -0.32 2.10 -9.77
CA ALA A 157 -0.08 3.44 -10.33
C ALA A 157 -1.34 4.29 -10.56
N ASP A 158 -2.49 3.66 -10.81
CA ASP A 158 -3.75 4.29 -11.23
C ASP A 158 -4.97 3.48 -10.75
N GLY A 159 -4.79 2.70 -9.68
CA GLY A 159 -5.80 1.79 -9.16
C GLY A 159 -6.03 0.52 -9.98
N ARG A 160 -5.28 0.29 -11.07
CA ARG A 160 -5.35 -0.97 -11.87
C ARG A 160 -4.00 -1.50 -12.33
N HIS A 161 -3.09 -0.62 -12.71
CA HIS A 161 -1.78 -0.99 -13.22
C HIS A 161 -0.83 -1.29 -12.07
N LEU A 162 -0.48 -2.57 -11.94
CA LEU A 162 0.46 -3.09 -10.96
C LEU A 162 1.83 -3.30 -11.57
N ILE A 163 2.84 -2.89 -10.82
CA ILE A 163 4.24 -2.93 -11.23
C ILE A 163 5.04 -3.56 -10.09
N ASN A 164 5.81 -4.61 -10.41
CA ASN A 164 6.76 -5.17 -9.46
C ASN A 164 8.01 -4.27 -9.40
N ILE A 165 8.36 -3.83 -8.20
CA ILE A 165 9.53 -2.99 -7.92
C ILE A 165 10.69 -3.83 -7.39
N LYS A 166 10.41 -4.87 -6.60
CA LYS A 166 11.37 -5.82 -5.99
C LYS A 166 10.75 -7.20 -5.93
#